data_AF-A0ABD5MUF4-F1
#
_entry.id   AF-A0ABD5MUF4-F1
#
_cell.length_a   1.000
_cell.length_b   1.000
_cell.length_c   1.000
_cell.angle_alpha   90.00
_cell.angle_beta   90.00
_cell.angle_gamma   90.00
#
_symmetry.space_group_name_H-M   'P 1'
#
loop_
_entity.id
_entity.type
_entity.pdbx_description
1 polymer ?
#
loop_
_entity_poly.entity_id
_entity_poly.type
_entity_poly.pdbx_seq_one_letter_code
_entity_poly.pdbx_strand_id
1 'polypeptide(L)' 'MVLKNESMLAIGMISMALGILIGRFLDFEYSGFSVSDFMMGVFVGLSLVMNLAYLIRVRSKK' A
#
# COMPACT_ATOMS: atom_id res chain seq x y z
N MET A 1 -13.56 -5.29 -15.56
CA MET A 1 -14.11 -4.34 -14.56
C MET A 1 -13.09 -3.25 -14.32
N VAL A 2 -13.34 -2.03 -14.81
CA VAL A 2 -12.49 -0.87 -14.51
C VAL A 2 -12.77 -0.49 -13.06
N LEU A 3 -11.83 -0.77 -12.15
CA LEU A 3 -11.92 -0.33 -10.75
C LEU A 3 -12.31 1.15 -10.70
N LYS A 4 -13.40 1.45 -9.98
CA LYS A 4 -13.87 2.81 -9.75
C LYS A 4 -12.74 3.58 -9.05
N ASN A 5 -12.49 4.82 -9.44
CA ASN A 5 -11.36 5.61 -8.94
C ASN A 5 -11.35 5.72 -7.40
N GLU A 6 -12.52 5.82 -6.78
CA GLU A 6 -12.72 5.79 -5.32
C GLU A 6 -12.17 4.51 -4.68
N SER A 7 -12.36 3.36 -5.32
CA SER A 7 -11.86 2.07 -4.83
C SER A 7 -10.33 1.98 -4.88
N MET A 8 -9.68 2.58 -5.88
CA MET A 8 -8.20 2.65 -5.95
C MET A 8 -7.63 3.45 -4.78
N LEU A 9 -8.23 4.61 -4.49
CA LEU A 9 -7.86 5.43 -3.34
C LEU A 9 -8.04 4.67 -2.02
N ALA A 10 -9.20 4.03 -1.84
CA ALA A 10 -9.49 3.26 -0.63
C ALA A 10 -8.48 2.11 -0.44
N ILE A 11 -8.15 1.36 -1.49
CA ILE A 11 -7.14 0.29 -1.44
C ILE A 11 -5.77 0.86 -1.08
N GLY A 12 -5.39 2.01 -1.66
CA GLY A 12 -4.13 2.68 -1.33
C GLY A 12 -4.05 3.05 0.16
N MET A 13 -5.08 3.72 0.68
CA MET A 13 -5.12 4.13 2.09
C MET A 13 -5.14 2.95 3.06
N ILE A 14 -5.92 1.90 2.77
CA ILE A 14 -5.99 0.69 3.61
C ILE A 14 -4.63 -0.02 3.62
N SER A 15 -3.98 -0.14 2.45
CA SER A 15 -2.65 -0.76 2.34
C SER A 15 -1.61 0.03 3.15
N MET A 16 -1.68 1.36 3.12
CA MET A 16 -0.81 2.21 3.95
C MET A 16 -1.04 1.98 5.45
N ALA A 17 -2.30 1.96 5.89
CA ALA A 17 -2.64 1.75 7.28
C ALA A 17 -2.15 0.38 7.78
N LEU A 18 -2.34 -0.68 6.97
CA LEU A 18 -1.85 -2.02 7.28
C LEU A 18 -0.32 -2.07 7.33
N GLY A 19 0.38 -1.44 6.38
CA GLY A 19 1.84 -1.38 6.40
C GLY A 19 2.39 -0.71 7.66
N ILE A 20 1.79 0.41 8.08
CA ILE A 20 2.16 1.11 9.32
C ILE A 20 1.86 0.26 10.55
N LEU A 21 0.70 -0.41 10.59
CA LEU A 21 0.33 -1.29 11.71
C LEU A 21 1.31 -2.46 11.83
N ILE A 22 1.67 -3.09 10.72
CA ILE A 22 2.62 -4.21 10.70
C ILE A 22 3.99 -3.74 11.19
N GLY A 23 4.56 -2.69 10.61
CA GLY A 23 5.89 -2.20 11.00
C GLY A 23 5.97 -1.62 12.41
N ARG A 24 4.83 -1.29 13.05
CA ARG A 24 4.81 -0.71 14.40
C ARG A 24 4.50 -1.72 15.51
N PHE A 25 3.76 -2.78 15.22
CA PHE A 25 3.25 -3.70 16.25
C PHE A 25 3.63 -5.16 16.05
N LEU A 26 4.16 -5.53 14.88
CA LEU A 26 4.58 -6.88 14.58
C LEU A 26 6.09 -6.86 14.32
N ASP A 27 6.87 -7.43 15.22
CA ASP A 27 8.28 -7.73 14.99
C ASP A 27 8.43 -9.24 14.84
N PHE A 28 8.57 -9.67 13.60
CA PHE A 28 8.77 -11.08 13.25
C PHE A 28 10.07 -11.22 12.47
N GLU A 29 11.10 -11.72 13.16
CA GLU A 29 12.36 -12.12 12.54
C GLU A 29 12.38 -13.63 12.31
N TYR A 30 12.73 -14.03 11.09
CA TYR A 30 12.96 -15.42 10.74
C TYR A 30 14.35 -15.56 10.12
N SER A 31 15.22 -16.33 10.77
CA SER A 31 16.59 -16.61 10.29
C SER A 31 17.42 -15.34 9.99
N GLY A 32 17.27 -14.28 10.79
CA GLY A 32 17.97 -13.01 10.61
C GLY A 32 17.36 -12.09 9.54
N PHE A 33 16.21 -12.46 9.00
CA PHE A 33 15.43 -11.62 8.09
C PHE A 33 14.19 -11.07 8.81
N SER A 34 14.04 -9.75 8.79
CA SER A 34 12.85 -9.05 9.32
C SER A 34 11.70 -9.17 8.32
N VAL A 35 10.79 -10.12 8.59
CA VAL A 35 9.61 -10.37 7.76
C VAL A 35 8.63 -9.19 7.86
N SER A 36 8.55 -8.56 9.03
CA SER A 36 7.75 -7.37 9.28
C SER A 36 8.17 -6.19 8.40
N ASP A 37 9.48 -5.92 8.29
CA ASP A 37 9.99 -4.84 7.44
C ASP A 37 9.73 -5.09 5.95
N PHE A 38 9.89 -6.35 5.52
CA PHE A 38 9.57 -6.73 4.14
C PHE A 38 8.09 -6.50 3.84
N MET A 39 7.20 -6.98 4.72
CA MET A 39 5.76 -6.82 4.54
C MET A 39 5.35 -5.34 4.58
N MET A 40 5.91 -4.54 5.50
CA MET A 40 5.72 -3.09 5.52
C MET A 40 6.11 -2.46 4.18
N GLY A 41 7.29 -2.81 3.64
CA GLY A 41 7.75 -2.32 2.33
C GLY A 41 6.79 -2.66 1.19
N VAL A 42 6.26 -3.89 1.15
CA VAL A 42 5.28 -4.33 0.14
C VAL A 42 3.99 -3.51 0.25
N PHE A 43 3.44 -3.35 1.45
CA PHE A 43 2.20 -2.60 1.67
C PHE A 43 2.33 -1.11 1.33
N VAL A 44 3.45 -0.49 1.71
CA VAL A 44 3.75 0.90 1.37
C VAL A 44 3.92 1.06 -0.14
N GLY A 45 4.63 0.15 -0.80
CA GLY A 45 4.79 0.15 -2.25
C GLY A 45 3.45 0.03 -2.98
N LEU A 46 2.58 -0.88 -2.53
CA LEU A 46 1.25 -1.06 -3.12
C LEU A 46 0.37 0.17 -2.93
N SER A 47 0.42 0.80 -1.76
CA SER A 47 -0.25 2.09 -1.51
C SER A 47 0.21 3.16 -2.48
N LEU A 48 1.53 3.28 -2.67
CA LEU A 48 2.12 4.29 -3.54
C LEU A 48 1.68 4.09 -5.00
N VAL A 49 1.75 2.86 -5.51
CA VAL A 49 1.31 2.53 -6.88
C VAL A 49 -0.18 2.83 -7.08
N MET A 50 -1.04 2.48 -6.13
CA MET A 50 -2.48 2.74 -6.24
C MET A 50 -2.82 4.23 -6.21
N ASN A 51 -2.16 4.99 -5.33
CA ASN A 51 -2.33 6.44 -5.27
C ASN A 51 -1.79 7.13 -6.54
N LEU A 52 -0.66 6.69 -7.07
CA LEU A 52 -0.10 7.23 -8.31
C LEU A 52 -1.01 6.91 -9.51
N ALA A 53 -1.48 5.67 -9.62
CA ALA A 53 -2.40 5.23 -10.66
C ALA A 53 -3.71 6.02 -10.62
N TYR A 54 -4.25 6.28 -9.43
CA TYR A 54 -5.39 7.16 -9.25
C TYR A 54 -5.09 8.58 -9.75
N LEU A 55 -3.97 9.17 -9.36
CA LEU A 55 -3.59 10.53 -9.75
C LEU A 55 -3.46 10.66 -11.28
N ILE A 56 -2.80 9.70 -11.93
CA ILE A 56 -2.63 9.65 -13.39
C ILE A 56 -4.00 9.54 -14.07
N ARG A 57 -4.90 8.67 -13.58
CA ARG A 57 -6.26 8.53 -14.13
C ARG A 57 -7.11 9.78 -13.97
N VAL A 58 -7.02 10.46 -12.83
CA VAL A 58 -7.75 11.71 -12.60
C VAL A 58 -7.21 12.81 -13.52
N ARG A 59 -5.89 12.91 -13.66
CA ARG A 59 -5.25 13.90 -14.54
C ARG A 59 -5.55 13.64 -16.02
N SER A 60 -5.65 12.38 -16.44
CA SER A 60 -5.98 12.01 -17.82
C SER A 60 -7.46 12.24 -18.19
N LYS A 61 -8.34 12.42 -17.20
CA LYS A 61 -9.76 12.75 -17.40
C LYS A 61 -10.06 14.25 -17.34
N LYS A 62 -9.06 15.07 -17.02
CA LYS A 62 -9.15 16.53 -16.91
C LYS A 62 -8.57 17.17 -18.16
#